data_AF-A0A8I1WQE3-F1
#
_entry.id   AF-A0A8I1WQE3-F1
#
_cell.length_a   1.000
_cell.length_b   1.000
_cell.length_c   1.000
_cell.angle_alpha   90.00
_cell.angle_beta   90.00
_cell.angle_gamma   90.00
#
_symmetry.space_group_name_H-M   'P 1'
#
loop_
_entity.id
_entity.type
_entity.pdbx_description
1 polymer ?
#
loop_
_entity_poly.entity_id
_entity_poly.type
_entity_poly.pdbx_seq_one_letter_code
_entity_poly.pdbx_strand_id
1 'polypeptide(L)'
;MKNMADAIESFIVGQLLAASKNTVLVQRNELADRLSCAPSQISYVLSTRFTPERGYLVESRRGSGGFIRIVRILPVEEQEQEPSVEEILQYWHSNRMLTDREYELLHYLMGIMDVSERDKRRILREAVDRMVKAG
;
A
#
# COMPACT_ATOMS: atom_id res chain seq x y z
N MET A 1 11.96 29.42 14.26
CA MET A 1 10.67 30.00 13.81
C MET A 1 10.16 29.12 12.68
N LYS A 2 8.94 28.58 12.77
CA LYS A 2 8.32 27.88 11.64
C LYS A 2 7.91 28.94 10.62
N ASN A 3 8.40 28.83 9.38
CA ASN A 3 8.00 29.75 8.32
C ASN A 3 6.57 29.39 7.83
N MET A 4 5.92 30.28 7.07
CA MET A 4 4.56 30.03 6.58
C MET A 4 4.48 28.75 5.71
N ALA A 5 5.53 28.42 4.97
CA ALA A 5 5.59 27.19 4.18
C ALA A 5 5.58 25.93 5.06
N ASP A 6 6.31 25.93 6.17
CA ASP A 6 6.34 24.83 7.14
C ASP A 6 4.98 24.66 7.83
N ALA A 7 4.25 25.75 8.06
CA ALA A 7 2.91 25.72 8.63
C ALA A 7 1.91 25.07 7.66
N ILE A 8 1.95 25.45 6.37
CA ILE A 8 1.13 24.84 5.32
C ILE A 8 1.47 23.36 5.15
N GLU A 9 2.76 23.00 5.11
CA GLU A 9 3.24 21.61 5.03
C GLU A 9 2.73 20.78 6.22
N SER A 10 2.91 21.27 7.44
CA SER A 10 2.47 20.59 8.66
C SER A 10 0.96 20.36 8.69
N PHE A 11 0.18 21.34 8.21
CA PHE A 11 -1.28 21.23 8.16
C PHE A 11 -1.73 20.13 7.18
N ILE A 12 -1.18 20.13 5.96
CA ILE A 12 -1.53 19.15 4.93
C ILE A 12 -1.10 17.74 5.36
N VAL A 13 0.11 17.60 5.91
CA VAL A 13 0.61 16.31 6.44
C VAL A 13 -0.26 15.81 7.59
N GLY A 14 -0.66 16.70 8.51
CA GLY A 14 -1.57 16.35 9.59
C GLY A 14 -2.91 15.80 9.08
N GLN A 15 -3.46 16.37 8.02
CA GLN A 15 -4.69 15.86 7.40
C GLN A 15 -4.51 14.54 6.64
N LEU A 16 -3.34 14.31 6.03
CA LEU A 16 -3.00 13.04 5.39
C LEU A 16 -2.80 11.90 6.42
N LEU A 17 -2.34 12.24 7.62
CA LEU A 17 -2.16 11.25 8.70
C LEU A 17 -3.46 11.00 9.48
N ALA A 18 -4.35 11.98 9.54
CA ALA A 18 -5.66 11.82 10.16
C ALA A 18 -6.54 10.87 9.31
N ALA A 19 -7.09 9.83 9.98
CA ALA A 19 -8.00 8.84 9.40
C ALA A 19 -7.39 7.80 8.43
N SER A 20 -6.07 7.57 8.44
CA SER A 20 -5.39 6.63 7.52
C SER A 20 -5.70 6.89 6.05
N LYS A 21 -6.06 8.13 5.71
CA LYS A 21 -6.39 8.54 4.36
C LYS A 21 -5.11 9.02 3.67
N ASN A 22 -4.58 8.21 2.77
CA ASN A 22 -3.46 8.61 1.90
C ASN A 22 -3.82 9.71 0.89
N THR A 23 -4.95 10.40 1.05
CA THR A 23 -5.44 11.41 0.12
C THR A 23 -6.18 12.50 0.87
N VAL A 24 -5.86 13.75 0.55
CA VAL A 24 -6.59 14.93 1.00
C VAL A 24 -7.09 15.73 -0.20
N LEU A 25 -8.31 16.24 -0.10
CA LEU A 25 -8.92 17.13 -1.09
C LEU A 25 -9.10 18.50 -0.44
N VAL A 26 -8.55 19.54 -1.04
CA VAL A 26 -8.62 20.92 -0.52
C VAL A 26 -8.94 21.92 -1.61
N GLN A 27 -9.59 23.02 -1.27
CA GLN A 27 -9.69 24.18 -2.15
C GLN A 27 -8.55 25.16 -1.84
N ARG A 28 -7.95 25.74 -2.88
CA ARG A 28 -6.81 26.65 -2.73
C ARG A 28 -7.16 27.89 -1.90
N ASN A 29 -8.31 28.48 -2.20
CA ASN A 29 -8.76 29.71 -1.53
C ASN A 29 -9.12 29.42 -0.08
N GLU A 30 -9.88 28.36 0.18
CA GLU A 30 -10.24 27.96 1.54
C GLU A 30 -9.02 27.65 2.41
N LEU A 31 -8.01 26.96 1.85
CA LEU A 31 -6.78 26.67 2.58
C LEU A 31 -5.97 27.95 2.86
N ALA A 32 -5.93 28.87 1.88
CA ALA A 32 -5.29 30.16 2.01
C ALA A 32 -5.96 31.02 3.10
N ASP A 33 -7.29 31.05 3.13
CA ASP A 33 -8.08 31.79 4.13
C ASP A 33 -7.88 31.20 5.53
N ARG A 34 -7.94 29.87 5.69
CA ARG A 34 -7.72 29.19 6.98
C ARG A 34 -6.34 29.44 7.57
N LEU A 35 -5.31 29.53 6.72
CA LEU A 35 -3.93 29.76 7.13
C LEU A 35 -3.53 31.24 7.07
N SER A 36 -4.47 32.13 6.76
CA SER A 36 -4.26 33.59 6.62
C SER A 36 -3.08 33.93 5.72
N CYS A 37 -2.98 33.26 4.56
CA CYS A 37 -1.92 33.47 3.58
C CYS A 37 -2.46 33.68 2.16
N ALA A 38 -1.62 34.12 1.23
CA ALA A 38 -2.02 34.29 -0.16
C ALA A 38 -2.19 32.92 -0.89
N PRO A 39 -3.12 32.79 -1.86
CA PRO A 39 -3.26 31.56 -2.66
C PRO A 39 -1.99 31.16 -3.44
N SER A 40 -1.14 32.12 -3.79
CA SER A 40 0.17 31.88 -4.40
C SER A 40 1.11 31.12 -3.45
N GLN A 41 1.03 31.38 -2.14
CA GLN A 41 1.83 30.69 -1.13
C GLN A 41 1.47 29.20 -1.06
N ILE A 42 0.18 28.87 -1.17
CA ILE A 42 -0.27 27.47 -1.27
C ILE A 42 0.35 26.80 -2.49
N SER A 43 0.29 27.48 -3.64
CA SER A 43 0.81 26.95 -4.90
C SER A 43 2.32 26.69 -4.82
N TYR A 44 3.06 27.63 -4.22
CA TYR A 44 4.50 27.51 -3.99
C TYR A 44 4.86 26.31 -3.09
N VAL A 45 4.12 26.13 -1.98
CA VAL A 45 4.36 25.00 -1.07
C VAL A 45 4.06 23.67 -1.74
N LEU A 46 2.95 23.58 -2.48
CA LEU A 46 2.61 22.36 -3.21
C LEU A 46 3.67 21.99 -4.24
N SER A 47 4.16 22.97 -5.02
CA SER A 47 5.18 22.71 -6.05
C SER A 47 6.58 22.40 -5.50
N THR A 48 6.89 22.79 -4.25
CA THR A 48 8.24 22.63 -3.69
C THR A 48 8.35 21.56 -2.60
N ARG A 49 7.25 21.26 -1.90
CA ARG A 49 7.24 20.32 -0.76
C ARG A 49 6.47 19.03 -1.04
N PHE A 50 5.48 19.07 -1.93
CA PHE A 50 4.62 17.93 -2.27
C PHE A 50 4.92 17.44 -3.69
N THR A 51 6.14 16.96 -3.90
CA THR A 51 6.62 16.45 -5.18
C THR A 51 6.65 14.92 -5.22
N PRO A 52 6.65 14.29 -6.41
CA PRO A 52 6.78 12.84 -6.54
C PRO A 52 8.02 12.28 -5.83
N GLU A 53 9.15 12.99 -5.89
CA GLU A 53 10.42 12.59 -5.26
C GLU A 53 10.32 12.57 -3.73
N ARG A 54 9.39 13.33 -3.16
CA ARG A 54 9.10 13.36 -1.72
C ARG A 54 7.93 12.45 -1.34
N GLY A 55 7.44 11.62 -2.27
CA GLY A 55 6.36 10.66 -2.04
C GLY A 55 4.97 11.28 -2.10
N TYR A 56 4.76 12.31 -2.92
CA TYR A 56 3.45 12.94 -3.08
C TYR A 56 3.05 13.12 -4.55
N LEU A 57 1.77 12.86 -4.85
CA LEU A 57 1.15 13.21 -6.12
C LEU A 57 0.15 14.34 -5.89
N VAL A 58 0.27 15.42 -6.66
CA VAL A 58 -0.62 16.58 -6.58
C VAL A 58 -1.37 16.74 -7.90
N GLU A 59 -2.70 16.71 -7.84
CA GLU A 59 -3.58 16.98 -8.98
C GLU A 59 -4.38 18.25 -8.72
N SER A 60 -4.62 19.04 -9.76
CA SER A 60 -5.45 20.25 -9.64
C SER A 60 -6.50 20.31 -10.73
N ARG A 61 -7.73 20.68 -10.35
CA ARG A 61 -8.83 20.95 -11.27
C ARG A 61 -9.20 22.42 -11.19
N ARG A 62 -9.28 23.10 -12.35
CA ARG A 62 -9.70 24.51 -12.48
C ARG A 62 -11.20 24.58 -12.82
N GLY A 63 -11.83 25.73 -12.55
CA GLY A 63 -13.26 26.00 -12.83
C GLY A 63 -14.11 26.19 -11.56
N SER A 64 -15.43 26.34 -11.73
CA SER A 64 -16.39 26.35 -10.63
C SER A 64 -16.32 25.01 -9.88
N GLY A 65 -15.96 25.05 -8.59
CA GLY A 65 -15.70 23.84 -7.79
C GLY A 65 -14.30 23.24 -7.99
N GLY A 66 -13.32 24.03 -8.44
CA GLY A 66 -11.92 23.61 -8.53
C GLY A 66 -11.36 23.14 -7.19
N PHE A 67 -10.53 22.10 -7.23
CA PHE A 67 -9.91 21.50 -6.05
C PHE A 67 -8.45 21.13 -6.34
N ILE A 68 -7.72 20.88 -5.27
CA ILE A 68 -6.39 20.30 -5.25
C ILE A 68 -6.50 18.98 -4.51
N ARG A 69 -6.09 17.90 -5.16
CA ARG A 69 -5.97 16.58 -4.55
C ARG A 69 -4.50 16.32 -4.28
N ILE A 70 -4.16 15.97 -3.05
CA ILE A 70 -2.80 15.62 -2.64
C ILE A 70 -2.86 14.19 -2.15
N VAL A 71 -2.09 13.31 -2.78
CA VAL A 71 -2.02 11.89 -2.46
C VAL A 71 -0.63 11.61 -1.91
N ARG A 72 -0.54 10.96 -0.75
CA ARG A 72 0.70 10.40 -0.25
C ARG A 72 0.94 9.08 -0.98
N ILE A 73 2.00 9.05 -1.77
CA ILE A 73 2.52 7.83 -2.36
C ILE A 73 3.21 7.10 -1.21
N LEU A 74 2.51 6.13 -0.63
CA LEU A 74 3.23 5.13 0.14
C LEU A 74 4.11 4.39 -0.87
N PRO A 75 5.38 4.07 -0.53
CA PRO A 75 5.99 2.96 -1.22
C PRO A 75 4.95 1.85 -1.17
N VAL A 76 4.72 1.18 -2.30
CA VAL A 76 4.19 -0.16 -2.20
C VAL A 76 5.26 -0.84 -1.38
N GLU A 77 5.06 -0.88 -0.05
CA GLU A 77 5.43 -2.07 0.67
C GLU A 77 4.75 -3.12 -0.18
N GLU A 78 5.52 -3.76 -1.05
CA GLU A 78 5.34 -5.16 -1.29
C GLU A 78 5.31 -5.71 0.13
N GLN A 79 4.13 -5.67 0.75
CA GLN A 79 3.76 -6.66 1.70
C GLN A 79 3.97 -7.89 0.84
N GLU A 80 5.13 -8.52 1.02
CA GLU A 80 5.34 -9.90 0.67
C GLU A 80 4.24 -10.63 1.45
N GLN A 81 3.02 -10.56 0.91
CA GLN A 81 1.90 -11.31 1.39
C GLN A 81 2.34 -12.70 1.04
N GLU A 82 2.89 -13.37 2.05
CA GLU A 82 3.34 -14.73 1.92
C GLU A 82 2.18 -15.49 1.28
N PRO A 83 2.42 -16.15 0.13
CA PRO A 83 1.35 -16.76 -0.63
C PRO A 83 0.61 -17.75 0.27
N SER A 84 -0.70 -17.78 0.13
CA SER A 84 -1.56 -18.77 0.76
C SER A 84 -1.14 -20.18 0.33
N VAL A 85 -1.52 -21.17 1.12
CA VAL A 85 -1.24 -22.57 0.77
C VAL A 85 -1.84 -22.93 -0.58
N GLU A 86 -3.02 -22.41 -0.89
CA GLU A 86 -3.69 -22.65 -2.16
C GLU A 86 -2.87 -22.11 -3.35
N GLU A 87 -2.37 -20.88 -3.25
CA GLU A 87 -1.53 -20.28 -4.28
C GLU A 87 -0.24 -21.08 -4.48
N ILE A 88 0.35 -21.61 -3.41
CA ILE A 88 1.54 -22.47 -3.47
C ILE A 88 1.22 -23.78 -4.22
N LEU A 89 0.13 -24.46 -3.84
CA LEU A 89 -0.26 -25.73 -4.46
C LEU A 89 -0.60 -25.55 -5.94
N GLN A 90 -1.34 -24.49 -6.27
CA GLN A 90 -1.70 -24.16 -7.64
C GLN A 90 -0.45 -23.84 -8.49
N TYR A 91 0.51 -23.12 -7.91
CA TYR A 91 1.79 -22.85 -8.57
C TYR A 91 2.57 -24.14 -8.83
N TRP A 92 2.70 -25.03 -7.85
CA TRP A 92 3.40 -26.30 -8.03
C TRP A 92 2.72 -27.19 -9.07
N HIS A 93 1.39 -27.25 -9.08
CA HIS A 93 0.62 -27.97 -10.09
C HIS A 93 0.84 -27.39 -11.50
N SER A 94 0.72 -26.06 -11.63
CA SER A 94 0.90 -25.36 -12.92
C SER A 94 2.31 -25.53 -13.49
N ASN A 95 3.33 -25.64 -12.62
CA ASN A 95 4.72 -25.86 -13.01
C ASN A 95 5.09 -27.36 -13.09
N ARG A 96 4.11 -28.27 -13.04
CA ARG A 96 4.30 -29.73 -13.13
C ARG A 96 5.20 -30.33 -12.05
N MET A 97 5.29 -29.68 -10.89
CA MET A 97 5.95 -30.22 -9.70
C MET A 97 5.04 -31.19 -8.93
N LEU A 98 3.73 -31.08 -9.14
CA LEU A 98 2.71 -32.01 -8.65
C LEU A 98 1.93 -32.58 -9.83
N THR A 99 1.60 -33.86 -9.75
CA THR A 99 0.56 -34.49 -10.58
C THR A 99 -0.83 -34.05 -10.14
N ASP A 100 -1.84 -34.22 -10.99
CA ASP A 100 -3.24 -33.90 -10.66
C ASP A 100 -3.71 -34.60 -9.37
N ARG A 101 -3.32 -35.88 -9.20
CA ARG A 101 -3.69 -36.66 -8.01
C ARG A 101 -3.03 -36.13 -6.74
N GLU A 102 -1.78 -35.69 -6.82
CA GLU A 102 -1.05 -35.13 -5.67
C GLU A 102 -1.59 -33.76 -5.28
N TYR A 103 -1.93 -32.92 -6.27
CA TYR A 103 -2.58 -31.63 -6.04
C TYR A 103 -3.90 -31.81 -5.28
N GLU A 104 -4.81 -32.64 -5.80
CA GLU A 104 -6.12 -32.88 -5.17
C GLU A 104 -5.99 -33.44 -3.75
N LEU A 105 -5.06 -34.38 -3.54
CA LEU A 105 -4.81 -34.95 -2.21
C LEU A 105 -4.31 -33.89 -1.23
N LEU A 106 -3.32 -33.08 -1.63
CA LEU A 106 -2.76 -32.02 -0.78
C LEU A 106 -3.76 -30.91 -0.52
N HIS A 107 -4.53 -30.50 -1.53
CA HIS A 107 -5.59 -29.51 -1.40
C HIS A 107 -6.63 -29.97 -0.38
N TYR A 108 -7.13 -31.20 -0.51
CA TYR A 108 -8.07 -31.77 0.44
C TYR A 108 -7.47 -31.88 1.85
N LEU A 109 -6.24 -32.38 1.97
CA LEU A 109 -5.57 -32.55 3.27
C LEU A 109 -5.36 -31.20 3.97
N MET A 110 -4.95 -30.16 3.24
CA MET A 110 -4.81 -28.80 3.78
C MET A 110 -6.16 -28.16 4.12
N GLY A 111 -7.23 -28.55 3.44
CA GLY A 111 -8.61 -28.10 3.72
C GLY A 111 -9.20 -28.69 4.99
N ILE A 112 -8.90 -29.95 5.32
CA ILE A 112 -9.39 -30.62 6.54
C ILE A 112 -8.57 -30.29 7.80
N MET A 113 -7.36 -29.76 7.64
CA MET A 113 -6.50 -29.41 8.77
C MET A 113 -6.99 -28.15 9.48
N ASP A 114 -7.44 -28.31 10.73
CA ASP A 114 -7.84 -27.20 11.61
C ASP A 114 -6.62 -26.53 12.26
N VAL A 115 -5.78 -25.92 11.42
CA VAL A 115 -4.59 -25.16 11.84
C VAL A 115 -4.47 -23.86 11.06
N SER A 116 -3.70 -22.91 11.59
CA SER A 116 -3.50 -21.62 10.94
C SER A 116 -2.82 -21.75 9.57
N GLU A 117 -3.09 -20.84 8.64
CA GLU A 117 -2.41 -20.79 7.34
C GLU A 117 -0.88 -20.71 7.50
N ARG A 118 -0.38 -20.07 8.57
CA ARG A 118 1.05 -20.04 8.90
C ARG A 118 1.59 -21.43 9.21
N ASP A 119 0.85 -22.23 9.97
CA ASP A 119 1.26 -23.59 10.32
C ASP A 119 1.20 -24.54 9.12
N LYS A 120 0.16 -24.44 8.28
CA LYS A 120 0.10 -25.22 7.04
C LYS A 120 1.29 -24.95 6.12
N ARG A 121 1.68 -23.68 5.95
CA ARG A 121 2.89 -23.29 5.19
C ARG A 121 4.17 -23.85 5.80
N ARG A 122 4.29 -23.83 7.13
CA ARG A 122 5.43 -24.44 7.83
C ARG A 122 5.51 -25.94 7.56
N ILE A 123 4.38 -26.64 7.63
CA ILE A 123 4.29 -28.08 7.36
C ILE A 123 4.71 -28.41 5.93
N LEU A 124 4.20 -27.67 4.94
CA LEU A 124 4.60 -27.84 3.54
C LEU A 124 6.11 -27.62 3.34
N ARG A 125 6.67 -26.56 3.95
CA ARG A 125 8.11 -26.27 3.88
C ARG A 125 8.95 -27.39 4.47
N GLU A 126 8.56 -27.91 5.64
CA GLU A 126 9.26 -29.03 6.28
C GLU A 126 9.16 -30.31 5.45
N ALA A 127 8.02 -30.58 4.83
CA ALA A 127 7.84 -31.75 3.96
C ALA A 127 8.78 -31.69 2.75
N VAL A 128 8.85 -30.55 2.05
CA VAL A 128 9.76 -30.34 0.91
C VAL A 128 11.22 -30.48 1.33
N ASP A 129 11.64 -29.86 2.44
CA ASP A 129 13.03 -29.95 2.93
C ASP A 129 13.44 -31.40 3.24
N ARG A 130 12.54 -32.20 3.80
CA ARG A 130 12.78 -33.63 4.04
C ARG A 130 12.88 -34.43 2.75
N MET A 131 12.05 -34.13 1.75
CA MET A 131 12.11 -34.81 0.45
C MET A 131 13.44 -34.51 -0.26
N VAL A 132 13.90 -33.27 -0.24
CA VAL A 132 15.17 -32.87 -0.86
C VAL A 132 16.37 -33.50 -0.15
N LYS A 133 16.33 -33.65 1.17
CA LYS A 133 17.42 -34.29 1.95
C LYS A 133 17.43 -35.82 1.86
N ALA A 134 16.32 -36.43 1.41
CA ALA A 134 16.19 -37.88 1.30
C ALA A 134 16.56 -38.43 -0.09
N GLY A 135 16.74 -37.56 -1.09
CA GLY A 135 17.24 -37.90 -2.43
C GLY A 135 18.73 -37.62 -2.58
#